data_AF-P0DQN8-F1
#
_entry.id   AF-P0DQN8-F1
#
_cell.length_a   1.000
_cell.length_b   1.000
_cell.length_c   1.000
_cell.angle_alpha   90.00
_cell.angle_beta   90.00
_cell.angle_gamma   90.00
#
_symmetry.space_group_name_H-M   'P 1'
#
loop_
_entity.id
_entity.type
_entity.pdbx_description
1 polymer ?
#
loop_
_entity_poly.entity_id
_entity_poly.type
_entity_poly.pdbx_seq_one_letter_code
_entity_poly.pdbx_strand_id
1 'polypeptide(L)' 'EEVRDAYIAQPHNCVYHCFRDSYCNDLCIKHGAESGECKWFTSSGNACWCVKLPKSEPIKVPGKCH' A
#
# COMPACT_ATOMS: atom_id res chain seq x y z
N GLU A 1 10.61 -15.91 -0.31
CA GLU A 1 10.31 -14.76 0.57
C GLU A 1 8.85 -14.84 0.99
N GLU A 2 8.52 -14.39 2.20
CA GLU A 2 7.12 -14.37 2.65
C GLU A 2 6.44 -13.07 2.18
N VAL A 3 5.22 -13.21 1.65
CA VAL A 3 4.43 -12.10 1.08
C VAL A 3 3.09 -11.96 1.79
N ARG A 4 2.48 -10.78 1.72
CA ARG A 4 1.13 -10.50 2.21
C ARG A 4 0.45 -9.42 1.38
N ASP A 5 -0.87 -9.46 1.32
CA ASP A 5 -1.64 -8.37 0.73
C ASP A 5 -1.89 -7.31 1.79
N ALA A 6 -1.60 -6.05 1.47
CA ALA A 6 -1.67 -4.96 2.43
C ALA A 6 -1.69 -3.57 1.78
N TYR A 7 -2.11 -2.57 2.55
CA TYR A 7 -1.84 -1.17 2.24
C TYR A 7 -0.38 -0.86 2.52
N ILE A 8 0.40 -0.53 1.48
CA ILE A 8 1.78 -0.09 1.65
C ILE A 8 1.82 1.24 2.41
N ALA A 9 2.76 1.37 3.35
CA ALA A 9 2.90 2.57 4.16
C ALA A 9 4.18 3.35 3.85
N GLN A 10 4.04 4.66 3.92
CA GLN A 10 5.12 5.60 4.14
C GLN A 10 5.62 5.50 5.60
N PRO A 11 6.75 6.15 5.94
CA PRO A 11 7.15 6.32 7.33
C PRO A 11 5.99 6.79 8.22
N HIS A 12 6.07 6.46 9.51
CA HIS A 12 5.10 6.89 10.51
C HIS A 12 3.64 6.47 10.23
N ASN A 13 3.44 5.30 9.60
CA ASN A 13 2.14 4.65 9.46
C ASN A 13 1.13 5.44 8.58
N CYS A 14 1.64 6.15 7.57
CA CYS A 14 0.86 6.90 6.59
C CYS A 14 0.63 6.08 5.31
N VAL A 15 -0.57 6.13 4.72
CA VAL A 15 -0.83 5.47 3.43
C VAL A 15 -0.24 6.26 2.27
N TYR A 16 -0.06 5.62 1.12
CA TYR A 16 0.08 6.33 -0.15
C TYR A 16 -1.31 6.65 -0.70
N HIS A 17 -1.68 7.94 -0.67
CA HIS A 17 -2.93 8.39 -1.27
C HIS A 17 -2.92 8.24 -2.79
N CYS A 18 -4.07 7.93 -3.35
CA CYS A 18 -4.18 7.61 -4.77
C CYS A 18 -5.51 8.05 -5.40
N PHE A 19 -5.50 8.07 -6.73
CA PHE A 19 -6.69 8.26 -7.56
C PHE A 19 -6.72 7.32 -8.78
N ARG A 20 -5.56 6.81 -9.20
CA ARG A 20 -5.41 5.94 -10.39
C ARG A 20 -4.80 4.61 -9.97
N ASP A 21 -5.32 3.52 -10.53
CA ASP A 21 -4.78 2.18 -10.25
C ASP A 21 -3.36 2.02 -10.78
N SER A 22 -3.04 2.59 -11.94
CA SER A 22 -1.69 2.52 -12.52
C SER A 22 -0.62 3.07 -11.58
N TYR A 23 -0.92 4.15 -10.84
CA TYR A 23 0.00 4.72 -9.86
C TYR A 23 0.29 3.72 -8.73
N CYS A 24 -0.73 3.06 -8.20
CA CYS A 24 -0.55 2.06 -7.15
C CYS A 24 0.12 0.80 -7.68
N ASN A 25 -0.18 0.39 -8.91
CA ASN A 25 0.48 -0.75 -9.53
C ASN A 25 1.99 -0.52 -9.67
N ASP A 26 2.39 0.62 -10.23
CA ASP A 26 3.80 0.96 -10.41
C ASP A 26 4.53 1.08 -9.05
N LEU A 27 3.87 1.71 -8.06
CA LEU A 27 4.39 1.79 -6.69
C LEU A 27 4.58 0.40 -6.08
N CYS A 28 3.56 -0.44 -6.11
CA CYS A 28 3.61 -1.77 -5.50
C CYS A 28 4.67 -2.66 -6.17
N ILE A 29 4.76 -2.67 -7.51
CA ILE A 29 5.79 -3.42 -8.24
C ILE A 29 7.19 -2.92 -7.90
N LYS A 30 7.39 -1.60 -7.78
CA LYS A 30 8.68 -1.02 -7.35
C LYS A 30 9.11 -1.51 -5.96
N HIS A 31 8.16 -1.85 -5.09
CA HIS A 31 8.38 -2.40 -3.76
C HIS A 31 8.31 -3.94 -3.71
N GLY A 32 8.40 -4.61 -4.87
CA GLY A 32 8.47 -6.07 -4.96
C GLY A 32 7.14 -6.81 -4.85
N ALA A 33 6.02 -6.09 -4.87
CA ALA A 33 4.70 -6.71 -4.96
C ALA A 33 4.43 -7.23 -6.39
N GLU A 34 3.45 -8.12 -6.53
CA GLU A 34 3.02 -8.64 -7.84
C GLU A 34 2.20 -7.60 -8.62
N SER A 35 1.35 -6.85 -7.92
CA SER A 35 0.51 -5.80 -8.50
C SER A 35 0.02 -4.85 -7.42
N GLY A 36 -0.66 -3.79 -7.84
CA GLY A 36 -1.33 -2.87 -6.93
C GLY A 36 -2.50 -2.14 -7.58
N GLU A 37 -3.40 -1.63 -6.74
CA GLU A 37 -4.57 -0.87 -7.16
C GLU A 37 -4.88 0.24 -6.15
N CYS A 38 -5.62 1.25 -6.59
CA CYS A 38 -6.10 2.30 -5.72
C CYS A 38 -7.44 1.87 -5.10
N LYS A 39 -7.45 1.56 -3.81
CA LYS A 39 -8.72 1.30 -3.10
C LYS A 39 -9.37 2.62 -2.71
N TRP A 40 -10.63 2.77 -3.09
CA TRP A 40 -11.42 3.97 -2.81
C TRP A 40 -12.18 3.84 -1.50
N PHE A 41 -12.40 4.97 -0.82
CA PHE A 41 -13.21 5.06 0.40
C PHE A 41 -12.78 4.13 1.55
N THR A 42 -11.46 3.93 1.72
CA THR A 42 -10.93 3.22 2.90
C THR A 42 -11.02 4.13 4.14
N SER A 43 -10.81 3.56 5.33
CA SER A 43 -10.73 4.35 6.58
C SER A 43 -9.59 5.38 6.59
N SER A 44 -8.63 5.24 5.68
CA SER A 44 -7.51 6.19 5.48
C SER A 44 -7.67 6.99 4.17
N GLY A 45 -8.88 7.14 3.64
CA GLY A 45 -9.14 7.76 2.34
C GLY A 45 -8.86 6.80 1.17
N ASN A 46 -8.59 7.34 -0.02
CA ASN A 46 -8.16 6.50 -1.14
C ASN A 46 -6.69 6.12 -0.92
N ALA A 47 -6.37 4.83 -0.96
CA ALA A 47 -5.05 4.31 -0.58
C ALA A 47 -4.59 3.16 -1.48
N CYS A 48 -3.28 3.07 -1.74
CA CYS A 48 -2.70 1.99 -2.52
C CYS A 48 -2.68 0.67 -1.76
N TRP A 49 -3.31 -0.35 -2.34
CA TRP A 49 -3.28 -1.72 -1.89
C TRP A 49 -2.35 -2.54 -2.80
N CYS A 50 -1.43 -3.30 -2.20
CA CYS A 50 -0.48 -4.13 -2.91
C CYS A 50 -0.82 -5.61 -2.71
N VAL A 51 -0.71 -6.40 -3.78
CA VAL A 51 -0.90 -7.86 -3.79
C VAL A 51 0.47 -8.53 -3.76
N LYS A 52 0.65 -9.49 -2.83
CA LYS A 52 1.92 -10.17 -2.54
C LYS A 52 3.09 -9.23 -2.24
N LEU A 53 2.87 -8.22 -1.40
CA LEU A 53 3.94 -7.34 -0.92
C LEU A 53 4.91 -8.09 0.02
N PRO A 54 6.24 -8.00 -0.16
CA PRO A 54 7.22 -8.62 0.72
C PRO A 54 7.05 -8.22 2.19
N LYS A 55 7.26 -9.16 3.12
CA LYS A 55 7.16 -8.90 4.57
C LYS A 55 8.13 -7.84 5.10
N SER A 56 9.21 -7.56 4.39
CA SER A 56 10.17 -6.48 4.70
C SER A 56 9.59 -5.08 4.55
N GLU A 57 8.56 -4.91 3.71
CA GLU A 57 7.99 -3.59 3.42
C GLU A 57 7.04 -3.12 4.53
N PRO A 58 7.07 -1.82 4.87
CA PRO A 58 6.15 -1.22 5.83
C PRO A 58 4.71 -1.21 5.29
N ILE A 59 3.76 -1.47 6.17
CA ILE A 59 2.32 -1.45 5.84
C ILE A 59 1.54 -0.57 6.82
N LYS A 60 0.36 -0.15 6.40
CA LYS A 60 -0.58 0.55 7.28
C LYS A 60 -1.08 -0.42 8.35
N VAL A 61 -0.91 -0.03 9.61
CA VAL A 61 -1.47 -0.71 10.79
C VAL A 61 -2.50 0.20 11.48
N PRO A 62 -3.38 -0.35 12.33
CA PRO A 62 -4.27 0.47 13.15
C PRO A 62 -3.49 1.54 13.93
N GLY A 63 -3.96 2.80 13.88
CA GLY A 63 -3.30 3.94 14.50
C GLY A 63 -3.20 5.16 13.58
N LYS A 64 -2.74 6.29 14.13
CA LYS A 64 -2.61 7.55 13.41
C LYS A 64 -1.33 7.58 12.56
N CYS A 65 -1.43 8.24 11.42
CA CYS A 65 -0.30 8.77 10.65
C CYS A 65 0.22 10.03 11.34
N HIS A 66 1.53 10.27 11.37
CA HIS A 66 2.15 11.46 11.95
C HIS A 66 3.43 11.88 11.23
#